data_AF-A0A9Q7EC36-F1
#
_entry.id   AF-A0A9Q7EC36-F1
#
_cell.length_a   1.000
_cell.length_b   1.000
_cell.length_c   1.000
_cell.angle_alpha   90.00
_cell.angle_beta   90.00
_cell.angle_gamma   90.00
#
_symmetry.space_group_name_H-M   'P 1'
#
loop_
_entity.id
_entity.type
_entity.pdbx_description
1 polymer ?
#
loop_
_entity_poly.entity_id
_entity_poly.type
_entity_poly.pdbx_seq_one_letter_code
_entity_poly.pdbx_strand_id
1 'polypeptide(L)'
;MKHKLGTLLLCLSIGYVAHAQTGKNMGIGVAIPDPNAILHMESENQGILIPNVILQDIHQKLAVDSEMKESLLVYNKRESEEVAKGYYYWTVTGTEPNGKWVRVLTSEDHDRLVAEQIQESFVEETILVNGEPEGTGVFIYTPDKTMAEDPQAPGRLVLDIPDLVVKNQTLTSFTLEQFALYHYSNGDVTRIPKTVEETNNGMIRLEKTTTELELVYTDEEEKVFNFAVKDLLGGNNDDIPAITNLKVNQVSTGLVFTNEKGIDILVDLAELVKKNETVTTMTIDEHDNLVFVNERQAIQQVNIRNVVKEPWHKAEDNTEATSIADNIFTHGWVGIGLSPEQAKDAIHHLKPDEKLRINGSIYARNSYYADYVFDTYFSNEVSDLKEDYRFKDLTTVESFIKTNHHLPGITPITALEQSTEEGYLINVSELSIQLLEKVEELYLHTIEQQKIIEKQQEALDRLQQQFSEFEQRMKVQQ
;
A
#
# COMPACT_ATOMS: atom_id res chain seq x y z
N MET A 1 -86.36 -38.59 51.88
CA MET A 1 -85.59 -39.36 50.87
C MET A 1 -84.52 -38.43 50.32
N LYS A 2 -83.31 -38.40 50.91
CA LYS A 2 -82.05 -39.02 50.45
C LYS A 2 -81.53 -38.43 49.11
N HIS A 3 -80.58 -37.48 49.15
CA HIS A 3 -79.13 -37.61 48.79
C HIS A 3 -78.87 -37.72 47.26
N LYS A 4 -77.95 -37.05 46.55
CA LYS A 4 -76.68 -36.29 46.74
C LYS A 4 -76.42 -35.59 45.36
N LEU A 5 -75.97 -34.33 45.26
CA LEU A 5 -74.58 -33.85 45.32
C LEU A 5 -73.57 -34.72 44.53
N GLY A 6 -73.28 -34.34 43.27
CA GLY A 6 -72.19 -34.91 42.48
C GLY A 6 -72.14 -34.32 41.07
N THR A 7 -71.03 -33.67 40.74
CA THR A 7 -70.57 -33.29 39.38
C THR A 7 -71.22 -32.10 38.67
N LEU A 8 -71.29 -30.98 39.40
CA LEU A 8 -70.74 -29.71 38.91
C LEU A 8 -69.21 -29.87 38.92
N LEU A 9 -68.49 -29.39 37.88
CA LEU A 9 -67.01 -29.38 37.72
C LEU A 9 -66.39 -30.54 36.88
N LEU A 10 -66.37 -30.41 35.54
CA LEU A 10 -65.19 -30.78 34.72
C LEU A 10 -65.31 -30.23 33.27
N CYS A 11 -64.35 -29.38 32.88
CA CYS A 11 -64.01 -28.94 31.51
C CYS A 11 -65.02 -27.99 30.80
N LEU A 12 -65.34 -26.82 31.35
CA LEU A 12 -64.61 -25.58 31.02
C LEU A 12 -63.09 -25.75 31.07
N SER A 13 -62.44 -25.85 29.91
CA SER A 13 -60.97 -25.76 29.83
C SER A 13 -60.56 -25.10 28.53
N ILE A 14 -59.99 -23.90 28.71
CA ILE A 14 -59.04 -23.21 27.83
C ILE A 14 -59.67 -22.34 26.74
N GLY A 15 -60.18 -21.18 27.17
CA GLY A 15 -59.81 -19.96 26.49
C GLY A 15 -58.35 -19.66 26.83
N TYR A 16 -57.46 -19.70 25.83
CA TYR A 16 -56.16 -19.04 25.97
C TYR A 16 -56.40 -17.55 25.84
N VAL A 17 -56.30 -16.87 26.97
CA VAL A 17 -56.04 -15.44 27.03
C VAL A 17 -54.54 -15.28 26.76
N ALA A 18 -54.19 -14.56 25.70
CA ALA A 18 -52.89 -13.89 25.63
C ALA A 18 -53.17 -12.40 25.47
N HIS A 19 -53.18 -11.72 26.61
CA HIS A 19 -53.00 -10.28 26.69
C HIS A 19 -51.62 -9.94 26.14
N ALA A 20 -51.55 -9.10 25.12
CA ALA A 20 -50.32 -8.40 24.74
C ALA A 20 -50.67 -7.03 24.13
N GLN A 21 -51.33 -6.18 24.91
CA GLN A 21 -51.45 -4.76 24.60
C GLN A 21 -51.41 -3.93 25.88
N THR A 22 -50.28 -3.95 26.59
CA THR A 22 -49.87 -2.87 27.50
C THR A 22 -48.39 -3.02 27.84
N GLY A 23 -47.51 -2.24 27.18
CA GLY A 23 -46.10 -2.08 27.57
C GLY A 23 -45.16 -1.91 26.37
N LYS A 24 -44.85 -0.66 26.05
CA LYS A 24 -43.89 -0.03 25.10
C LYS A 24 -42.84 -0.84 24.28
N ASN A 25 -42.48 -2.08 24.59
CA ASN A 25 -41.43 -2.84 23.90
C ASN A 25 -41.99 -4.18 23.40
N MET A 26 -41.65 -4.56 22.17
CA MET A 26 -42.08 -5.80 21.53
C MET A 26 -40.94 -6.82 21.54
N GLY A 27 -41.24 -8.06 21.93
CA GLY A 27 -40.31 -9.19 21.84
C GLY A 27 -40.76 -10.18 20.78
N ILE A 28 -39.83 -10.67 19.95
CA ILE A 28 -40.05 -11.81 19.07
C ILE A 28 -38.95 -12.84 19.35
N GLY A 29 -39.32 -14.00 19.90
CA GLY A 29 -38.37 -15.03 20.32
C GLY A 29 -37.77 -14.85 21.72
N VAL A 30 -38.08 -13.74 22.40
CA VAL A 30 -37.63 -13.45 23.78
C VAL A 30 -38.81 -13.32 24.74
N ALA A 31 -38.69 -13.90 25.94
CA ALA A 31 -39.75 -13.88 26.95
C ALA A 31 -39.87 -12.50 27.63
N ILE A 32 -38.76 -11.78 27.77
CA ILE A 32 -38.69 -10.43 28.34
C ILE A 32 -37.87 -9.57 27.35
N PRO A 33 -38.52 -8.67 26.59
CA PRO A 33 -37.82 -7.75 25.70
C PRO A 33 -36.91 -6.81 26.51
N ASP A 34 -35.77 -6.43 25.95
CA ASP A 34 -34.86 -5.48 26.60
C ASP A 34 -35.61 -4.15 26.88
N PRO A 35 -35.50 -3.57 28.08
CA PRO A 35 -36.20 -2.33 28.44
C PRO A 35 -35.81 -1.12 27.57
N ASN A 36 -34.64 -1.14 26.91
CA ASN A 36 -34.14 -0.11 26.00
C ASN A 36 -34.48 -0.38 24.52
N ALA A 37 -35.01 -1.55 24.18
CA ALA A 37 -35.36 -1.90 22.81
C ALA A 37 -36.88 -1.83 22.57
N ILE A 38 -37.32 -0.96 21.65
CA ILE A 38 -38.73 -0.95 21.22
C ILE A 38 -39.09 -2.29 20.52
N LEU A 39 -38.11 -2.94 19.90
CA LEU A 39 -38.24 -4.26 19.29
C LEU A 39 -36.99 -5.09 19.60
N HIS A 40 -37.13 -6.15 20.41
CA HIS A 40 -36.10 -7.15 20.69
C HIS A 40 -36.45 -8.43 19.91
N MET A 41 -35.56 -8.88 19.01
CA MET A 41 -35.74 -10.10 18.25
C MET A 41 -34.55 -11.02 18.46
N GLU A 42 -34.79 -12.26 18.88
CA GLU A 42 -33.76 -13.27 19.08
C GLU A 42 -34.22 -14.61 18.52
N SER A 43 -33.33 -15.34 17.85
CA SER A 43 -33.59 -16.67 17.33
C SER A 43 -32.28 -17.40 17.07
N GLU A 44 -32.23 -18.69 17.43
CA GLU A 44 -31.07 -19.55 17.20
C GLU A 44 -30.80 -19.83 15.71
N ASN A 45 -31.84 -19.75 14.86
CA ASN A 45 -31.75 -20.21 13.47
C ASN A 45 -32.57 -19.38 12.46
N GLN A 46 -33.23 -18.31 12.87
CA GLN A 46 -34.00 -17.43 11.98
C GLN A 46 -33.47 -16.00 12.03
N GLY A 47 -33.28 -15.39 10.87
CA GLY A 47 -32.93 -13.97 10.76
C GLY A 47 -34.13 -13.08 10.46
N ILE A 48 -33.90 -11.78 10.43
CA ILE A 48 -34.89 -10.80 9.98
C ILE A 48 -34.73 -10.57 8.48
N LEU A 49 -35.79 -10.83 7.70
CA LEU A 49 -35.79 -10.49 6.29
C LEU A 49 -36.19 -9.03 6.10
N ILE A 50 -35.18 -8.18 5.92
CA ILE A 50 -35.37 -6.77 5.55
C ILE A 50 -36.00 -6.68 4.15
N PRO A 51 -36.89 -5.69 3.88
CA PRO A 51 -37.50 -5.52 2.57
C PRO A 51 -36.46 -5.51 1.45
N ASN A 52 -36.61 -6.46 0.53
CA ASN A 52 -35.74 -6.58 -0.62
C ASN A 52 -36.31 -5.77 -1.78
N VAL A 53 -35.56 -4.81 -2.29
CA VAL A 53 -35.97 -3.90 -3.36
C VAL A 53 -34.97 -3.92 -4.51
N ILE A 54 -35.35 -3.31 -5.63
CA ILE A 54 -34.43 -3.06 -6.74
C ILE A 54 -34.32 -1.54 -6.84
N LEU A 55 -33.14 -1.03 -6.48
CA LEU A 55 -32.78 0.37 -6.67
C LEU A 55 -32.14 0.52 -8.06
N GLN A 56 -32.63 1.47 -8.85
CA GLN A 56 -32.03 1.87 -10.12
C GLN A 56 -30.94 2.92 -9.88
N ASP A 57 -31.20 3.86 -8.96
CA ASP A 57 -30.29 4.94 -8.58
C ASP A 57 -30.44 5.24 -7.07
N ILE A 58 -29.48 5.98 -6.50
CA ILE A 58 -29.46 6.29 -5.06
C ILE A 58 -30.52 7.31 -4.61
N HIS A 59 -31.24 7.96 -5.51
CA HIS A 59 -32.32 8.91 -5.21
C HIS A 59 -33.72 8.33 -5.46
N GLN A 60 -33.83 7.09 -5.91
CA GLN A 60 -35.11 6.44 -6.15
C GLN A 60 -35.97 6.35 -4.87
N LYS A 61 -37.13 7.02 -4.88
CA LYS A 61 -38.13 6.87 -3.82
C LYS A 61 -38.92 5.58 -3.99
N LEU A 62 -39.05 4.82 -2.92
CA LEU A 62 -39.79 3.54 -2.92
C LEU A 62 -41.30 3.71 -2.68
N ALA A 63 -41.72 4.85 -2.12
CA ALA A 63 -43.12 5.18 -1.88
C ALA A 63 -43.63 6.19 -2.91
N VAL A 64 -44.82 5.95 -3.47
CA VAL A 64 -45.41 6.75 -4.55
C VAL A 64 -46.11 8.03 -4.03
N ASP A 65 -46.50 8.08 -2.75
CA ASP A 65 -47.41 9.15 -2.25
C ASP A 65 -47.13 9.65 -0.82
N SER A 66 -45.93 9.41 -0.28
CA SER A 66 -45.54 9.91 1.04
C SER A 66 -44.07 10.32 1.10
N GLU A 67 -43.77 11.32 1.93
CA GLU A 67 -42.41 11.70 2.29
C GLU A 67 -41.65 10.47 2.83
N MET A 68 -40.52 10.13 2.20
CA MET A 68 -39.62 9.06 2.63
C MET A 68 -39.07 9.41 4.01
N LYS A 69 -39.20 8.48 4.96
CA LYS A 69 -38.71 8.69 6.32
C LYS A 69 -37.23 8.36 6.41
N GLU A 70 -36.53 9.14 7.22
CA GLU A 70 -35.12 8.90 7.53
C GLU A 70 -34.96 7.56 8.27
N SER A 71 -33.83 6.89 8.03
CA SER A 71 -33.49 5.58 8.58
C SER A 71 -34.36 4.41 8.10
N LEU A 72 -35.06 4.55 6.95
CA LEU A 72 -35.64 3.39 6.28
C LEU A 72 -34.52 2.46 5.81
N LEU A 73 -34.55 1.18 6.18
CA LEU A 73 -33.57 0.17 5.81
C LEU A 73 -34.13 -0.79 4.76
N VAL A 74 -33.39 -1.01 3.69
CA VAL A 74 -33.73 -1.95 2.61
C VAL A 74 -32.51 -2.75 2.17
N TYR A 75 -32.74 -3.90 1.56
CA TYR A 75 -31.70 -4.66 0.87
C TYR A 75 -31.89 -4.53 -0.64
N ASN A 76 -30.91 -3.96 -1.34
CA ASN A 76 -30.91 -3.89 -2.79
C ASN A 76 -30.48 -5.23 -3.39
N LYS A 77 -31.32 -5.81 -4.25
CA LYS A 77 -31.08 -7.14 -4.86
C LYS A 77 -30.24 -7.09 -6.12
N ARG A 78 -30.10 -5.93 -6.76
CA ARG A 78 -29.45 -5.77 -8.07
C ARG A 78 -28.07 -5.15 -7.91
N GLU A 79 -27.11 -5.67 -8.67
CA GLU A 79 -25.81 -5.01 -8.88
C GLU A 79 -25.90 -4.17 -10.16
N SER A 80 -25.40 -2.94 -10.11
CA SER A 80 -25.29 -2.02 -11.25
C SER A 80 -24.08 -1.09 -11.05
N GLU A 81 -23.67 -0.38 -12.09
CA GLU A 81 -22.55 0.59 -12.01
C GLU A 81 -22.83 1.72 -11.01
N GLU A 82 -24.08 2.16 -10.88
CA GLU A 82 -24.46 3.26 -9.97
C GLU A 82 -24.87 2.80 -8.57
N VAL A 83 -25.44 1.60 -8.46
CA VAL A 83 -25.95 1.06 -7.19
C VAL A 83 -25.57 -0.41 -7.04
N ALA A 84 -24.68 -0.68 -6.10
CA ALA A 84 -24.23 -2.02 -5.74
C ALA A 84 -25.32 -2.82 -5.00
N LYS A 85 -25.17 -4.14 -4.97
CA LYS A 85 -26.00 -5.02 -4.14
C LYS A 85 -25.60 -4.85 -2.66
N GLY A 86 -26.57 -4.86 -1.75
CA GLY A 86 -26.28 -4.75 -0.31
C GLY A 86 -27.36 -4.02 0.48
N TYR A 87 -27.04 -3.70 1.73
CA TYR A 87 -27.93 -2.97 2.63
C TYR A 87 -27.82 -1.46 2.40
N TYR A 88 -28.96 -0.79 2.37
CA TYR A 88 -29.06 0.66 2.19
C TYR A 88 -30.00 1.26 3.21
N TYR A 89 -29.64 2.43 3.73
CA TYR A 89 -30.54 3.25 4.54
C TYR A 89 -30.82 4.61 3.89
N TRP A 90 -32.03 5.13 4.08
CA TRP A 90 -32.41 6.44 3.58
C TRP A 90 -31.98 7.55 4.54
N THR A 91 -31.38 8.63 4.03
CA THR A 91 -31.04 9.82 4.82
C THR A 91 -31.27 11.09 4.02
N VAL A 92 -31.45 12.21 4.73
CA VAL A 92 -31.55 13.55 4.18
C VAL A 92 -30.48 14.41 4.86
N THR A 93 -29.52 14.91 4.09
CA THR A 93 -28.44 15.75 4.62
C THR A 93 -28.59 17.19 4.13
N GLY A 94 -27.89 18.14 4.76
CA GLY A 94 -27.90 19.55 4.31
C GLY A 94 -27.41 19.74 2.87
N THR A 95 -26.61 18.80 2.35
CA THR A 95 -26.14 18.76 0.95
C THR A 95 -27.06 17.97 0.02
N GLU A 96 -27.98 17.18 0.55
CA GLU A 96 -28.90 16.31 -0.19
C GLU A 96 -30.34 16.49 0.31
N PRO A 97 -30.98 17.66 0.07
CA PRO A 97 -32.26 18.02 0.67
C PRO A 97 -33.43 17.17 0.20
N ASN A 98 -33.27 16.43 -0.91
CA ASN A 98 -34.27 15.51 -1.44
C ASN A 98 -34.09 14.05 -0.97
N GLY A 99 -33.04 13.80 -0.18
CA GLY A 99 -32.67 12.51 0.37
C GLY A 99 -31.97 11.57 -0.61
N LYS A 100 -31.25 10.60 -0.04
CA LYS A 100 -30.57 9.53 -0.79
C LYS A 100 -30.43 8.24 0.01
N TRP A 101 -30.25 7.15 -0.72
CA TRP A 101 -29.84 5.85 -0.22
C TRP A 101 -28.33 5.84 0.01
N VAL A 102 -27.92 5.46 1.22
CA VAL A 102 -26.52 5.26 1.59
C VAL A 102 -26.29 3.78 1.85
N ARG A 103 -25.31 3.19 1.16
CA ARG A 103 -24.94 1.79 1.33
C ARG A 103 -24.21 1.60 2.66
N VAL A 104 -24.54 0.53 3.37
CA VAL A 104 -23.76 0.08 4.53
C VAL A 104 -22.59 -0.75 4.00
N LEU A 105 -21.36 -0.29 4.28
CA LEU A 105 -20.13 -0.96 3.87
C LEU A 105 -19.73 -2.02 4.91
N THR A 106 -19.09 -3.08 4.44
CA THR A 106 -18.61 -4.22 5.25
C THR A 106 -17.10 -4.40 5.06
N SER A 107 -16.48 -5.26 5.88
CA SER A 107 -15.07 -5.61 5.72
C SER A 107 -14.75 -6.30 4.39
N GLU A 108 -15.74 -6.90 3.73
CA GLU A 108 -15.58 -7.49 2.39
C GLU A 108 -15.47 -6.43 1.29
N ASP A 109 -15.84 -5.17 1.56
CA ASP A 109 -15.69 -4.06 0.63
C ASP A 109 -14.29 -3.41 0.70
N HIS A 110 -13.39 -3.92 1.56
CA HIS A 110 -12.04 -3.37 1.78
C HIS A 110 -11.23 -3.27 0.48
N ASP A 111 -11.18 -4.34 -0.30
CA ASP A 111 -10.39 -4.40 -1.53
C ASP A 111 -10.84 -3.34 -2.54
N ARG A 112 -12.16 -3.03 -2.56
CA ARG A 112 -12.71 -1.97 -3.43
C ARG A 112 -12.35 -0.58 -2.93
N LEU A 113 -12.32 -0.37 -1.61
CA LEU A 113 -11.94 0.91 -1.00
C LEU A 113 -10.44 1.21 -1.12
N VAL A 114 -9.60 0.17 -1.10
CA VAL A 114 -8.15 0.29 -1.29
C VAL A 114 -7.79 0.43 -2.77
N ALA A 115 -8.52 -0.23 -3.67
CA ALA A 115 -8.32 -0.09 -5.12
C ALA A 115 -8.58 1.33 -5.64
N GLU A 116 -9.37 2.14 -4.95
CA GLU A 116 -9.63 3.55 -5.30
C GLU A 116 -8.56 4.53 -4.77
N GLN A 117 -7.53 4.05 -4.07
CA GLN A 117 -6.41 4.90 -3.64
C GLN A 117 -5.39 5.09 -4.77
N ILE A 118 -5.07 6.36 -5.05
CA ILE A 118 -3.99 6.73 -5.99
C ILE A 118 -2.67 6.20 -5.45
N GLN A 119 -2.04 5.30 -6.20
CA GLN A 119 -0.71 4.77 -5.93
C GLN A 119 0.17 4.97 -7.16
N GLU A 120 1.41 5.36 -6.95
CA GLU A 120 2.39 5.45 -8.03
C GLU A 120 2.74 4.06 -8.57
N SER A 121 2.98 3.97 -9.88
CA SER A 121 3.42 2.75 -10.56
C SER A 121 4.61 3.08 -11.43
N PHE A 122 5.68 2.31 -11.29
CA PHE A 122 6.87 2.36 -12.14
C PHE A 122 7.16 0.94 -12.63
N VAL A 123 6.88 0.68 -13.89
CA VAL A 123 7.01 -0.67 -14.47
C VAL A 123 7.76 -0.63 -15.79
N GLU A 124 8.55 -1.66 -16.04
CA GLU A 124 9.14 -1.91 -17.36
C GLU A 124 8.12 -2.64 -18.24
N GLU A 125 7.99 -2.22 -19.50
CA GLU A 125 7.22 -2.93 -20.50
C GLU A 125 7.92 -4.26 -20.84
N THR A 126 7.16 -5.35 -20.89
CA THR A 126 7.67 -6.69 -21.19
C THR A 126 6.96 -7.26 -22.41
N ILE A 127 7.71 -7.98 -23.25
CA ILE A 127 7.19 -8.72 -24.40
C ILE A 127 7.50 -10.21 -24.24
N LEU A 128 6.60 -11.07 -24.73
CA LEU A 128 6.84 -12.51 -24.70
C LEU A 128 7.70 -12.92 -25.91
N VAL A 129 8.94 -13.29 -25.66
CA VAL A 129 9.85 -13.86 -26.66
C VAL A 129 10.03 -15.35 -26.34
N ASN A 130 9.61 -16.22 -27.24
CA ASN A 130 9.63 -17.68 -27.05
C ASN A 130 8.89 -18.20 -25.80
N GLY A 131 7.92 -17.42 -25.29
CA GLY A 131 7.11 -17.80 -24.13
C GLY A 131 7.64 -17.32 -22.78
N GLU A 132 8.79 -16.65 -22.74
CA GLU A 132 9.34 -15.99 -21.55
C GLU A 132 9.17 -14.46 -21.67
N PRO A 133 8.81 -13.76 -20.57
CA PRO A 133 8.73 -12.31 -20.55
C PRO A 133 10.14 -11.71 -20.59
N GLU A 134 10.42 -10.92 -21.62
CA GLU A 134 11.67 -10.20 -21.81
C GLU A 134 11.38 -8.68 -21.77
N GLY A 135 12.16 -7.93 -21.00
CA GLY A 135 12.00 -6.47 -20.87
C GLY A 135 12.34 -5.76 -22.16
N THR A 136 11.53 -4.77 -22.55
CA THR A 136 11.75 -3.97 -23.76
C THR A 136 12.74 -2.82 -23.54
N GLY A 137 13.07 -2.48 -22.28
CA GLY A 137 13.81 -1.27 -21.92
C GLY A 137 12.96 0.01 -21.92
N VAL A 138 11.65 -0.08 -22.11
CA VAL A 138 10.71 1.04 -22.02
C VAL A 138 10.11 1.08 -20.62
N PHE A 139 10.34 2.17 -19.89
CA PHE A 139 9.83 2.34 -18.53
C PHE A 139 8.63 3.29 -18.52
N ILE A 140 7.57 2.89 -17.83
CA ILE A 140 6.33 3.65 -17.72
C ILE A 140 6.12 4.01 -16.26
N TYR A 141 6.12 5.31 -15.98
CA TYR A 141 5.68 5.87 -14.71
C TYR A 141 4.26 6.39 -14.85
N THR A 142 3.38 6.01 -13.94
CA THR A 142 2.05 6.61 -13.79
C THR A 142 1.80 6.96 -12.32
N PRO A 143 1.40 8.22 -12.01
CA PRO A 143 1.03 8.62 -10.64
C PRO A 143 -0.13 7.83 -10.05
N ASP A 144 -0.99 7.27 -10.92
CA ASP A 144 -2.09 6.39 -10.58
C ASP A 144 -1.92 5.04 -11.30
N LYS A 145 -1.67 3.98 -10.53
CA LYS A 145 -1.49 2.61 -10.99
C LYS A 145 -2.71 2.06 -11.72
N THR A 146 -3.91 2.54 -11.40
CA THR A 146 -5.14 2.11 -12.09
C THR A 146 -5.19 2.61 -13.54
N MET A 147 -4.42 3.65 -13.85
CA MET A 147 -4.30 4.23 -15.19
C MET A 147 -3.01 3.80 -15.91
N ALA A 148 -2.30 2.78 -15.42
CA ALA A 148 -1.03 2.32 -16.00
C ALA A 148 -1.12 2.00 -17.50
N GLU A 149 -2.27 1.48 -17.94
CA GLU A 149 -2.54 1.13 -19.34
C GLU A 149 -3.12 2.29 -20.17
N ASP A 150 -3.47 3.43 -19.57
CA ASP A 150 -3.99 4.60 -20.29
C ASP A 150 -2.85 5.46 -20.85
N PRO A 151 -2.68 5.56 -22.18
CA PRO A 151 -1.61 6.35 -22.78
C PRO A 151 -1.70 7.85 -22.49
N GLN A 152 -2.87 8.35 -22.09
CA GLN A 152 -3.16 9.75 -21.81
C GLN A 152 -3.27 10.07 -20.31
N ALA A 153 -2.89 9.14 -19.43
CA ALA A 153 -2.98 9.35 -18.00
C ALA A 153 -2.23 10.63 -17.55
N PRO A 154 -2.85 11.50 -16.73
CA PRO A 154 -2.25 12.75 -16.31
C PRO A 154 -0.99 12.50 -15.47
N GLY A 155 0.14 13.07 -15.89
CA GLY A 155 1.45 12.88 -15.23
C GLY A 155 2.16 11.57 -15.61
N ARG A 156 1.63 10.81 -16.57
CA ARG A 156 2.33 9.66 -17.16
C ARG A 156 3.64 10.09 -17.80
N LEU A 157 4.72 9.38 -17.49
CA LEU A 157 6.02 9.56 -18.11
C LEU A 157 6.44 8.24 -18.74
N VAL A 158 6.83 8.28 -20.02
CA VAL A 158 7.41 7.13 -20.72
C VAL A 158 8.87 7.44 -20.98
N LEU A 159 9.75 6.57 -20.51
CA LEU A 159 11.18 6.63 -20.72
C LEU A 159 11.57 5.44 -21.62
N ASP A 160 11.63 5.71 -22.92
CA ASP A 160 12.06 4.75 -23.94
C ASP A 160 13.58 4.78 -24.06
N ILE A 161 14.25 3.93 -23.29
CA ILE A 161 15.70 3.85 -23.29
C ILE A 161 16.23 3.41 -24.67
N PRO A 162 15.64 2.40 -25.36
CA PRO A 162 16.04 2.06 -26.73
C PRO A 162 15.97 3.24 -27.71
N ASP A 163 14.86 3.99 -27.76
CA ASP A 163 14.74 5.17 -28.64
C ASP A 163 15.75 6.25 -28.26
N LEU A 164 15.98 6.49 -26.97
CA LEU A 164 16.98 7.45 -26.51
C LEU A 164 18.40 7.03 -26.90
N VAL A 165 18.73 5.74 -26.83
CA VAL A 165 20.01 5.22 -27.29
C VAL A 165 20.14 5.44 -28.80
N VAL A 166 19.15 5.01 -29.58
CA VAL A 166 19.17 5.17 -31.05
C VAL A 166 19.27 6.65 -31.47
N LYS A 167 18.56 7.57 -30.80
CA LYS A 167 18.65 9.02 -31.05
C LYS A 167 20.02 9.63 -30.76
N ASN A 168 20.81 9.01 -29.88
CA ASN A 168 22.09 9.55 -29.44
C ASN A 168 23.29 8.71 -29.93
N GLN A 169 23.05 7.63 -30.67
CA GLN A 169 24.07 6.88 -31.39
C GLN A 169 24.60 7.72 -32.55
N THR A 170 25.92 7.95 -32.59
CA THR A 170 26.57 8.61 -33.73
C THR A 170 27.24 7.56 -34.60
N LEU A 171 26.53 7.07 -35.62
CA LEU A 171 27.09 6.15 -36.62
C LEU A 171 27.98 6.89 -37.63
N THR A 172 29.07 7.49 -37.15
CA THR A 172 30.04 8.14 -38.03
C THR A 172 30.91 7.09 -38.73
N SER A 173 31.05 7.21 -40.05
CA SER A 173 31.91 6.31 -40.83
C SER A 173 32.94 7.08 -41.66
N PHE A 174 34.11 6.48 -41.83
CA PHE A 174 35.16 7.00 -42.68
C PHE A 174 35.57 5.92 -43.66
N THR A 175 35.51 6.26 -44.95
CA THR A 175 35.98 5.41 -46.03
C THR A 175 36.94 6.17 -46.91
N LEU A 176 37.79 5.44 -47.62
CA LEU A 176 38.74 6.01 -48.55
C LEU A 176 38.36 5.58 -49.96
N GLU A 177 38.06 6.57 -50.80
CA GLU A 177 37.62 6.33 -52.17
C GLU A 177 38.60 6.97 -53.16
N GLN A 178 38.49 6.55 -54.43
CA GLN A 178 39.22 7.14 -55.53
C GLN A 178 38.25 7.86 -56.46
N PHE A 179 38.54 9.12 -56.76
CA PHE A 179 37.78 9.90 -57.72
C PHE A 179 38.61 10.21 -58.97
N ALA A 180 37.91 10.30 -60.11
CA ALA A 180 38.51 10.68 -61.37
C ALA A 180 38.59 12.21 -61.49
N LEU A 181 39.75 12.70 -61.91
CA LEU A 181 39.97 14.07 -62.35
C LEU A 181 40.18 14.11 -63.84
N TYR A 182 39.40 14.94 -64.51
CA TYR A 182 39.43 15.15 -65.95
C TYR A 182 40.24 16.41 -66.23
N HIS A 183 41.40 16.25 -66.86
CA HIS A 183 42.31 17.34 -67.21
C HIS A 183 42.05 17.75 -68.66
N TYR A 184 41.84 19.02 -68.91
CA TYR A 184 41.56 19.55 -70.24
C TYR A 184 42.70 20.41 -70.77
N SER A 185 42.75 20.56 -72.10
CA SER A 185 43.84 21.23 -72.81
C SER A 185 44.00 22.72 -72.55
N ASN A 186 43.05 23.33 -71.83
CA ASN A 186 43.14 24.71 -71.35
C ASN A 186 43.70 24.81 -69.92
N GLY A 187 44.11 23.69 -69.32
CA GLY A 187 44.57 23.62 -67.94
C GLY A 187 43.46 23.44 -66.90
N ASP A 188 42.18 23.41 -67.31
CA ASP A 188 41.09 23.14 -66.38
C ASP A 188 41.14 21.69 -65.89
N VAL A 189 40.82 21.49 -64.62
CA VAL A 189 40.70 20.17 -64.00
C VAL A 189 39.35 20.10 -63.28
N THR A 190 38.51 19.13 -63.65
CA THR A 190 37.17 18.96 -63.07
C THR A 190 36.94 17.56 -62.53
N ARG A 191 36.10 17.43 -61.50
CA ARG A 191 35.67 16.14 -60.92
C ARG A 191 34.57 15.46 -61.74
N ILE A 192 33.85 16.22 -62.55
CA ILE A 192 32.79 15.75 -63.44
C ILE A 192 33.23 16.03 -64.88
N PRO A 193 33.08 15.08 -65.82
CA PRO A 193 33.42 15.32 -67.21
C PRO A 193 32.54 16.43 -67.79
N LYS A 194 33.14 17.38 -68.51
CA LYS A 194 32.43 18.47 -69.19
C LYS A 194 31.56 17.89 -70.30
N THR A 195 30.37 18.44 -70.43
CA THR A 195 29.41 18.06 -71.47
C THR A 195 29.93 18.44 -72.85
N VAL A 196 29.37 17.79 -73.87
CA VAL A 196 29.75 18.00 -75.28
C VAL A 196 29.59 19.49 -75.66
N GLU A 197 28.60 20.21 -75.14
CA GLU A 197 28.41 21.65 -75.37
C GLU A 197 29.50 22.51 -74.74
N GLU A 198 29.94 22.19 -73.51
CA GLU A 198 31.02 22.90 -72.80
C GLU A 198 32.39 22.70 -73.45
N THR A 199 32.57 21.56 -74.15
CA THR A 199 33.80 21.26 -74.92
C THR A 199 33.74 21.78 -76.37
N ASN A 200 32.53 21.96 -76.94
CA ASN A 200 32.34 22.35 -78.34
C ASN A 200 32.35 23.86 -78.60
N ASN A 201 32.46 24.70 -77.58
CA ASN A 201 32.90 26.11 -77.73
C ASN A 201 34.42 26.24 -77.98
N GLY A 202 35.06 25.19 -78.50
CA GLY A 202 35.93 25.38 -79.66
C GLY A 202 37.45 25.22 -79.47
N MET A 203 37.99 25.02 -78.27
CA MET A 203 39.45 24.75 -78.11
C MET A 203 39.84 23.88 -76.91
N ILE A 204 38.88 23.21 -76.25
CA ILE A 204 39.13 22.47 -75.00
C ILE A 204 38.92 20.96 -75.25
N ARG A 205 40.00 20.17 -75.18
CA ARG A 205 39.98 18.71 -75.33
C ARG A 205 40.35 18.05 -74.00
N LEU A 206 39.71 16.92 -73.65
CA LEU A 206 40.17 16.10 -72.54
C LEU A 206 41.56 15.54 -72.87
N GLU A 207 42.56 15.85 -72.06
CA GLU A 207 43.95 15.41 -72.24
C GLU A 207 44.22 14.09 -71.54
N LYS A 208 43.82 13.99 -70.28
CA LYS A 208 44.06 12.81 -69.45
C LYS A 208 43.06 12.73 -68.32
N THR A 209 42.85 11.52 -67.84
CA THR A 209 42.15 11.25 -66.59
C THR A 209 43.15 10.75 -65.58
N THR A 210 43.22 11.38 -64.41
CA THR A 210 44.00 10.89 -63.26
C THR A 210 43.05 10.49 -62.15
N THR A 211 43.47 9.58 -61.29
CA THR A 211 42.73 9.23 -60.05
C THR A 211 43.40 9.88 -58.86
N GLU A 212 42.62 10.47 -57.96
CA GLU A 212 43.09 10.98 -56.67
C GLU A 212 42.31 10.32 -55.52
N LEU A 213 42.94 10.27 -54.33
CA LEU A 213 42.31 9.75 -53.13
C LEU A 213 41.47 10.83 -52.45
N GLU A 214 40.27 10.46 -52.02
CA GLU A 214 39.43 11.26 -51.14
C GLU A 214 39.09 10.51 -49.85
N LEU A 215 39.02 11.28 -48.77
CA LEU A 215 38.45 10.84 -47.51
C LEU A 215 36.95 11.15 -47.56
N VAL A 216 36.15 10.10 -47.51
CA VAL A 216 34.69 10.17 -47.45
C VAL A 216 34.31 9.99 -45.99
N TYR A 217 33.77 11.07 -45.42
CA TYR A 217 33.20 11.09 -44.08
C TYR A 217 31.68 11.08 -44.21
N THR A 218 31.01 10.15 -43.55
CA THR A 218 29.56 10.16 -43.41
C THR A 218 29.22 10.42 -41.96
N ASP A 219 28.50 11.51 -41.72
CA ASP A 219 28.03 11.86 -40.39
C ASP A 219 26.77 11.07 -40.00
N GLU A 220 26.30 11.29 -38.77
CA GLU A 220 25.12 10.67 -38.18
C GLU A 220 23.79 11.00 -38.89
N GLU A 221 23.75 12.04 -39.74
CA GLU A 221 22.58 12.42 -40.55
C GLU A 221 22.65 11.81 -41.97
N GLU A 222 23.52 10.82 -42.18
CA GLU A 222 23.85 10.23 -43.50
C GLU A 222 24.42 11.24 -44.51
N LYS A 223 24.87 12.41 -44.03
CA LYS A 223 25.43 13.44 -44.90
C LYS A 223 26.88 13.12 -45.21
N VAL A 224 27.15 13.04 -46.51
CA VAL A 224 28.46 12.69 -47.03
C VAL A 224 29.30 13.94 -47.26
N PHE A 225 30.49 13.97 -46.67
CA PHE A 225 31.51 14.98 -46.88
C PHE A 225 32.73 14.35 -47.54
N ASN A 226 33.14 14.95 -48.65
CA ASN A 226 34.27 14.47 -49.43
C ASN A 226 35.43 15.45 -49.31
N PHE A 227 36.54 14.99 -48.78
CA PHE A 227 37.76 15.79 -48.62
C PHE A 227 38.87 15.18 -49.46
N ALA A 228 39.43 15.95 -50.41
CA ALA A 228 40.61 15.50 -51.13
C ALA A 228 41.78 15.36 -50.14
N VAL A 229 42.44 14.20 -50.10
CA VAL A 229 43.45 13.90 -49.07
C VAL A 229 44.63 14.88 -49.15
N LYS A 230 44.95 15.38 -50.35
CA LYS A 230 45.98 16.40 -50.55
C LYS A 230 45.69 17.74 -49.84
N ASP A 231 44.41 18.09 -49.69
CA ASP A 231 44.01 19.36 -49.06
C ASP A 231 44.13 19.25 -47.53
N LEU A 232 43.82 18.07 -46.97
CA LEU A 232 43.95 17.77 -45.55
C LEU A 232 45.41 17.73 -45.07
N LEU A 233 46.34 17.41 -45.98
CA LEU A 233 47.77 17.33 -45.70
C LEU A 233 48.53 18.62 -46.04
N GLY A 234 47.82 19.75 -46.22
CA GLY A 234 48.43 21.07 -46.24
C GLY A 234 48.83 21.60 -47.61
N GLY A 235 48.02 21.39 -48.65
CA GLY A 235 48.28 21.79 -50.04
C GLY A 235 48.55 23.28 -50.33
N ASN A 236 48.77 24.15 -49.33
CA ASN A 236 49.20 25.55 -49.48
C ASN A 236 49.91 26.12 -48.22
N ASN A 237 50.42 25.26 -47.32
CA ASN A 237 51.11 25.74 -46.11
C ASN A 237 52.63 25.63 -46.30
N ASP A 238 53.32 26.76 -46.40
CA ASP A 238 54.79 26.81 -46.61
C ASP A 238 55.59 26.08 -45.51
N ASP A 239 54.96 25.82 -44.35
CA ASP A 239 55.55 25.13 -43.20
C ASP A 239 55.32 23.60 -43.18
N ILE A 240 54.46 23.06 -44.06
CA ILE A 240 54.22 21.61 -44.13
C ILE A 240 55.09 21.03 -45.25
N PRO A 241 56.02 20.11 -44.95
CA PRO A 241 56.92 19.60 -45.96
C PRO A 241 56.19 18.90 -47.10
N ALA A 242 56.71 19.09 -48.32
CA ALA A 242 56.14 18.51 -49.53
C ALA A 242 56.01 16.98 -49.40
N ILE A 243 54.78 16.48 -49.55
CA ILE A 243 54.48 15.05 -49.53
C ILE A 243 55.07 14.43 -50.79
N THR A 244 55.96 13.45 -50.61
CA THR A 244 56.61 12.78 -51.76
C THR A 244 55.86 11.52 -52.19
N ASN A 245 55.08 10.93 -51.29
CA ASN A 245 54.28 9.73 -51.55
C ASN A 245 53.11 9.64 -50.56
N LEU A 246 51.96 9.16 -51.03
CA LEU A 246 50.78 8.87 -50.21
C LEU A 246 50.25 7.49 -50.61
N LYS A 247 50.11 6.59 -49.63
CA LYS A 247 49.62 5.23 -49.84
C LYS A 247 48.56 4.89 -48.81
N VAL A 248 47.63 4.03 -49.21
CA VAL A 248 46.66 3.39 -48.31
C VAL A 248 47.34 2.21 -47.65
N ASN A 249 47.24 2.12 -46.33
CA ASN A 249 47.67 0.92 -45.63
C ASN A 249 46.66 -0.22 -45.92
N GLN A 250 47.14 -1.34 -46.45
CA GLN A 250 46.28 -2.47 -46.83
C GLN A 250 45.83 -3.32 -45.62
N VAL A 251 46.39 -3.06 -44.43
CA VAL A 251 46.18 -3.85 -43.21
C VAL A 251 45.35 -3.09 -42.17
N SER A 252 45.54 -1.78 -42.02
CA SER A 252 44.69 -0.89 -41.22
C SER A 252 44.13 0.18 -42.13
N THR A 253 42.88 0.60 -41.96
CA THR A 253 42.18 1.58 -42.78
C THR A 253 42.74 3.02 -42.67
N GLY A 254 44.06 3.16 -42.56
CA GLY A 254 44.80 4.39 -42.35
C GLY A 254 45.60 4.88 -43.55
N LEU A 255 46.02 6.14 -43.49
CA LEU A 255 46.85 6.81 -44.50
C LEU A 255 48.33 6.72 -44.09
N VAL A 256 49.21 6.36 -45.03
CA VAL A 256 50.67 6.45 -44.85
C VAL A 256 51.20 7.47 -45.83
N PHE A 257 51.87 8.51 -45.33
CA PHE A 257 52.55 9.48 -46.17
C PHE A 257 54.04 9.55 -45.85
N THR A 258 54.86 9.74 -46.88
CA THR A 258 56.31 9.86 -46.76
C THR A 258 56.69 11.34 -46.84
N ASN A 259 57.33 11.85 -45.80
CA ASN A 259 57.81 13.22 -45.79
C ASN A 259 59.04 13.41 -46.69
N GLU A 260 59.51 14.64 -46.83
CA GLU A 260 60.66 15.06 -47.63
C GLU A 260 61.99 14.41 -47.20
N LYS A 261 62.06 13.89 -45.97
CA LYS A 261 63.22 13.16 -45.42
C LYS A 261 63.13 11.65 -45.61
N GLY A 262 62.10 11.15 -46.29
CA GLY A 262 61.88 9.72 -46.52
C GLY A 262 61.33 8.98 -45.30
N ILE A 263 60.76 9.69 -44.32
CA ILE A 263 60.15 9.09 -43.12
C ILE A 263 58.65 8.92 -43.37
N ASP A 264 58.17 7.69 -43.16
CA ASP A 264 56.76 7.35 -43.24
C ASP A 264 56.03 7.73 -41.95
N ILE A 265 54.89 8.41 -42.08
CA ILE A 265 54.00 8.79 -40.98
C ILE A 265 52.65 8.13 -41.24
N LEU A 266 52.13 7.43 -40.23
CA LEU A 266 50.84 6.73 -40.26
C LEU A 266 49.76 7.58 -39.58
N VAL A 267 48.62 7.73 -40.24
CA VAL A 267 47.38 8.28 -39.67
C VAL A 267 46.33 7.17 -39.65
N ASP A 268 46.02 6.65 -38.47
CA ASP A 268 44.99 5.62 -38.30
C ASP A 268 43.60 6.28 -38.28
N LEU A 269 42.85 6.11 -39.36
CA LEU A 269 41.49 6.66 -39.46
C LEU A 269 40.54 5.92 -38.51
N ALA A 270 40.74 4.63 -38.25
CA ALA A 270 39.90 3.89 -37.30
C ALA A 270 40.12 4.35 -35.85
N GLU A 271 41.34 4.74 -35.49
CA GLU A 271 41.62 5.35 -34.18
C GLU A 271 40.94 6.73 -34.03
N LEU A 272 40.86 7.49 -35.12
CA LEU A 272 40.20 8.80 -35.15
C LEU A 272 38.67 8.68 -34.97
N VAL A 273 38.04 7.67 -35.60
CA VAL A 273 36.61 7.37 -35.41
C VAL A 273 36.35 6.95 -33.97
N LYS A 274 37.11 5.97 -33.46
CA LYS A 274 37.01 5.50 -32.07
C LYS A 274 37.20 6.57 -31.01
N LYS A 275 37.84 7.68 -31.34
CA LYS A 275 38.03 8.83 -30.44
C LYS A 275 36.81 9.75 -30.37
N ASN A 276 35.94 9.72 -31.37
CA ASN A 276 34.78 10.60 -31.49
C ASN A 276 33.42 9.87 -31.43
N GLU A 277 33.40 8.54 -31.23
CA GLU A 277 32.18 7.74 -31.05
C GLU A 277 31.45 8.04 -29.72
N THR A 278 30.10 7.97 -29.73
CA THR A 278 29.21 8.19 -28.56
C THR A 278 28.69 6.86 -27.95
N VAL A 279 27.69 6.95 -27.05
CA VAL A 279 27.15 5.80 -26.27
C VAL A 279 26.39 4.82 -27.16
N THR A 280 26.66 3.52 -26.98
CA THR A 280 26.15 2.44 -27.86
C THR A 280 24.96 1.72 -27.29
N THR A 281 24.92 1.49 -25.97
CA THR A 281 23.78 0.87 -25.27
C THR A 281 23.58 1.49 -23.89
N MET A 282 22.33 1.52 -23.44
CA MET A 282 21.91 1.92 -22.09
C MET A 282 20.90 0.88 -21.60
N THR A 283 21.19 0.24 -20.47
CA THR A 283 20.35 -0.84 -19.88
C THR A 283 20.32 -0.70 -18.37
N ILE A 284 19.37 -1.35 -17.69
CA ILE A 284 19.35 -1.44 -16.22
C ILE A 284 19.79 -2.84 -15.80
N ASP A 285 20.69 -2.94 -14.82
CA ASP A 285 21.09 -4.23 -14.26
C ASP A 285 20.22 -4.67 -13.06
N GLU A 286 20.44 -5.90 -12.58
CA GLU A 286 19.73 -6.50 -11.44
C GLU A 286 19.91 -5.74 -10.10
N HIS A 287 20.77 -4.72 -10.07
CA HIS A 287 21.05 -3.88 -8.91
C HIS A 287 20.54 -2.44 -9.06
N ASP A 288 19.66 -2.20 -10.05
CA ASP A 288 19.10 -0.89 -10.40
C ASP A 288 20.17 0.14 -10.75
N ASN A 289 21.24 -0.29 -11.41
CA ASN A 289 22.18 0.64 -12.02
C ASN A 289 21.79 0.86 -13.47
N LEU A 290 21.71 2.12 -13.85
CA LEU A 290 21.71 2.52 -15.25
C LEU A 290 23.12 2.30 -15.81
N VAL A 291 23.27 1.29 -16.65
CA VAL A 291 24.52 0.85 -17.27
C VAL A 291 24.62 1.43 -18.67
N PHE A 292 25.63 2.27 -18.90
CA PHE A 292 26.00 2.79 -20.21
C PHE A 292 27.19 2.01 -20.73
N VAL A 293 27.09 1.50 -21.96
CA VAL A 293 28.21 0.89 -22.67
C VAL A 293 28.50 1.75 -23.89
N ASN A 294 29.75 2.21 -23.98
CA ASN A 294 30.23 2.89 -25.19
C ASN A 294 30.85 1.90 -26.19
N GLU A 295 31.21 2.38 -27.38
CA GLU A 295 31.65 1.51 -28.49
C GLU A 295 32.99 0.82 -28.20
N ARG A 296 33.71 1.28 -27.17
CA ARG A 296 34.92 0.66 -26.62
C ARG A 296 34.64 -0.46 -25.61
N GLN A 297 33.38 -0.85 -25.43
CA GLN A 297 32.90 -1.75 -24.37
C GLN A 297 33.21 -1.22 -22.95
N ALA A 298 33.45 0.09 -22.80
CA ALA A 298 33.67 0.67 -21.49
C ALA A 298 32.32 0.91 -20.82
N ILE A 299 32.20 0.41 -19.59
CA ILE A 299 30.98 0.43 -18.80
C ILE A 299 31.02 1.63 -17.85
N GLN A 300 29.98 2.45 -17.87
CA GLN A 300 29.71 3.48 -16.88
C GLN A 300 28.38 3.16 -16.19
N GLN A 301 28.30 3.34 -14.87
CA GLN A 301 27.12 2.98 -14.08
C GLN A 301 26.67 4.15 -13.21
N VAL A 302 25.36 4.38 -13.16
CA VAL A 302 24.72 5.32 -12.23
C VAL A 302 23.63 4.57 -11.48
N ASN A 303 23.77 4.48 -10.15
CA ASN A 303 22.77 3.83 -9.32
C ASN A 303 21.50 4.70 -9.22
N ILE A 304 20.34 4.12 -9.54
CA ILE A 304 19.04 4.82 -9.51
C ILE A 304 18.15 4.38 -8.34
N ARG A 305 18.60 3.50 -7.43
CA ARG A 305 17.81 3.11 -6.23
C ARG A 305 17.36 4.30 -5.39
N ASN A 306 18.08 5.42 -5.42
CA ASN A 306 17.69 6.62 -4.68
C ASN A 306 16.40 7.28 -5.22
N VAL A 307 15.94 6.90 -6.41
CA VAL A 307 14.73 7.41 -7.08
C VAL A 307 13.51 6.56 -6.75
N VAL A 308 13.66 5.24 -6.58
CA VAL A 308 12.59 4.32 -6.17
C VAL A 308 12.86 3.92 -4.71
N LYS A 309 12.30 4.68 -3.77
CA LYS A 309 12.39 4.33 -2.36
C LYS A 309 11.18 3.51 -1.96
N GLU A 310 11.41 2.27 -1.57
CA GLU A 310 10.36 1.49 -0.92
C GLU A 310 10.19 1.92 0.54
N PRO A 311 8.96 1.98 1.06
CA PRO A 311 8.67 2.59 2.36
C PRO A 311 9.11 1.73 3.57
N TRP A 312 9.33 0.41 3.41
CA TRP A 312 9.88 -0.48 4.44
C TRP A 312 10.44 -1.81 3.88
N HIS A 313 11.07 -2.62 4.75
CA HIS A 313 11.53 -3.99 4.45
C HIS A 313 10.56 -5.04 5.00
N LYS A 314 10.45 -6.20 4.33
CA LYS A 314 9.63 -7.35 4.75
C LYS A 314 10.18 -8.03 6.00
N ALA A 315 9.30 -8.48 6.89
CA ALA A 315 9.68 -9.16 8.15
C ALA A 315 10.24 -10.57 7.94
N GLU A 316 9.86 -11.26 6.88
CA GLU A 316 10.19 -12.66 6.64
C GLU A 316 11.64 -12.84 6.18
N ASP A 317 12.10 -11.96 5.30
CA ASP A 317 13.35 -12.13 4.57
C ASP A 317 14.21 -10.86 4.49
N ASN A 318 13.75 -9.75 5.10
CA ASN A 318 14.42 -8.45 5.10
C ASN A 318 14.66 -7.86 3.68
N THR A 319 13.95 -8.35 2.66
CA THR A 319 13.95 -7.75 1.32
C THR A 319 12.98 -6.57 1.24
N GLU A 320 13.07 -5.78 0.17
CA GLU A 320 12.22 -4.58 -0.02
C GLU A 320 10.74 -4.97 -0.21
N ALA A 321 9.81 -4.17 0.31
CA ALA A 321 8.37 -4.44 0.33
C ALA A 321 7.64 -3.97 -0.94
N THR A 322 7.30 -4.93 -1.80
CA THR A 322 6.58 -4.70 -3.06
C THR A 322 5.08 -4.42 -2.92
N SER A 323 4.52 -4.60 -1.71
CA SER A 323 3.09 -4.42 -1.42
C SER A 323 2.87 -3.74 -0.07
N ILE A 324 1.84 -2.89 0.02
CA ILE A 324 1.43 -2.26 1.29
C ILE A 324 0.91 -3.26 2.33
N ALA A 325 0.57 -4.48 1.90
CA ALA A 325 0.15 -5.56 2.78
C ALA A 325 1.33 -6.38 3.34
N ASP A 326 2.54 -6.13 2.84
CA ASP A 326 3.73 -6.84 3.30
C ASP A 326 4.08 -6.44 4.75
N ASN A 327 4.47 -7.44 5.54
CA ASN A 327 4.80 -7.23 6.95
C ASN A 327 5.97 -6.26 7.11
N ILE A 328 5.81 -5.27 8.00
CA ILE A 328 6.83 -4.24 8.22
C ILE A 328 7.91 -4.74 9.18
N PHE A 329 9.16 -4.71 8.75
CA PHE A 329 10.33 -4.96 9.59
C PHE A 329 11.08 -3.66 9.89
N THR A 330 10.99 -3.17 11.12
CA THR A 330 11.79 -2.03 11.58
C THR A 330 12.53 -2.35 12.86
N HIS A 331 13.86 -2.22 12.85
CA HIS A 331 14.67 -2.22 14.08
C HIS A 331 14.64 -0.87 14.82
N GLY A 332 14.21 0.18 14.12
CA GLY A 332 14.15 1.56 14.60
C GLY A 332 12.99 1.83 15.56
N TRP A 333 12.83 3.09 15.90
CA TRP A 333 11.68 3.59 16.66
C TRP A 333 10.55 3.98 15.70
N VAL A 334 9.30 3.70 16.10
CA VAL A 334 8.08 4.00 15.35
C VAL A 334 7.28 5.08 16.07
N GLY A 335 6.96 6.15 15.34
CA GLY A 335 6.11 7.25 15.80
C GLY A 335 4.81 7.32 15.01
N ILE A 336 3.65 7.25 15.69
CA ILE A 336 2.32 7.32 15.07
C ILE A 336 1.62 8.63 15.48
N GLY A 337 1.17 9.42 14.50
CA GLY A 337 0.43 10.66 14.74
C GLY A 337 1.26 11.84 15.24
N LEU A 338 2.59 11.80 15.08
CA LEU A 338 3.52 12.86 15.51
C LEU A 338 3.87 13.79 14.34
N SER A 339 4.01 15.09 14.61
CA SER A 339 4.61 16.03 13.65
C SER A 339 6.12 15.78 13.52
N PRO A 340 6.76 16.22 12.43
CA PRO A 340 8.22 16.07 12.26
C PRO A 340 9.04 16.65 13.41
N GLU A 341 8.63 17.81 13.95
CA GLU A 341 9.29 18.46 15.08
C GLU A 341 9.15 17.63 16.37
N GLN A 342 7.95 17.08 16.62
CA GLN A 342 7.68 16.23 17.77
C GLN A 342 8.44 14.91 17.70
N ALA A 343 8.52 14.30 16.51
CA ALA A 343 9.28 13.08 16.28
C ALA A 343 10.79 13.32 16.50
N LYS A 344 11.32 14.45 16.00
CA LYS A 344 12.73 14.81 16.20
C LYS A 344 13.07 14.99 17.68
N ASP A 345 12.24 15.71 18.43
CA ASP A 345 12.41 15.88 19.88
C ASP A 345 12.33 14.53 20.63
N ALA A 346 11.36 13.68 20.25
CA ALA A 346 11.20 12.34 20.81
C ALA A 346 12.45 11.47 20.61
N ILE A 347 13.04 11.50 19.41
CA ILE A 347 14.25 10.74 19.08
C ILE A 347 15.47 11.23 19.87
N HIS A 348 15.59 12.55 20.09
CA HIS A 348 16.67 13.11 20.90
C HIS A 348 16.58 12.72 22.38
N HIS A 349 15.39 12.39 22.87
CA HIS A 349 15.12 12.00 24.26
C HIS A 349 14.47 10.62 24.36
N LEU A 350 14.93 9.67 23.53
CA LEU A 350 14.40 8.32 23.53
C LEU A 350 14.69 7.62 24.86
N LYS A 351 13.69 6.95 25.43
CA LYS A 351 13.95 6.01 26.51
C LYS A 351 14.65 4.78 25.90
N PRO A 352 15.60 4.15 26.60
CA PRO A 352 16.36 3.00 26.07
C PRO A 352 15.48 1.89 25.47
N ASP A 353 14.33 1.61 26.09
CA ASP A 353 13.44 0.50 25.73
C ASP A 353 12.19 0.95 24.94
N GLU A 354 12.12 2.22 24.53
CA GLU A 354 10.97 2.73 23.78
C GLU A 354 11.12 2.47 22.28
N LYS A 355 10.25 1.64 21.72
CA LYS A 355 10.18 1.36 20.27
C LYS A 355 8.95 1.91 19.57
N LEU A 356 7.91 2.28 20.32
CA LEU A 356 6.65 2.77 19.78
C LEU A 356 6.13 3.96 20.59
N ARG A 357 5.85 5.09 19.93
CA ARG A 357 5.17 6.24 20.52
C ARG A 357 3.96 6.62 19.68
N ILE A 358 2.83 6.86 20.35
CA ILE A 358 1.56 7.19 19.69
C ILE A 358 1.05 8.51 20.26
N ASN A 359 0.76 9.47 19.38
CA ASN A 359 0.07 10.71 19.72
C ASN A 359 -1.38 10.62 19.25
N GLY A 360 -2.22 10.01 20.08
CA GLY A 360 -3.62 9.71 19.76
C GLY A 360 -4.18 8.62 20.65
N SER A 361 -5.42 8.20 20.37
CA SER A 361 -6.05 7.06 21.05
C SER A 361 -5.78 5.75 20.29
N ILE A 362 -5.63 4.66 21.04
CA ILE A 362 -5.48 3.30 20.51
C ILE A 362 -6.83 2.60 20.64
N TYR A 363 -7.42 2.20 19.50
CA TYR A 363 -8.62 1.37 19.47
C TYR A 363 -8.20 -0.06 19.09
N ALA A 364 -8.24 -0.98 20.05
CA ALA A 364 -7.94 -2.40 19.84
C ALA A 364 -9.25 -3.21 19.76
N ARG A 365 -9.31 -4.17 18.85
CA ARG A 365 -10.44 -5.10 18.75
C ARG A 365 -10.22 -6.28 19.70
N ASN A 366 -11.12 -6.44 20.66
CA ASN A 366 -11.17 -7.59 21.55
C ASN A 366 -12.42 -8.43 21.27
N SER A 367 -12.39 -9.69 21.69
CA SER A 367 -13.51 -10.62 21.54
C SER A 367 -14.65 -10.35 22.51
N TYR A 368 -14.39 -9.78 23.68
CA TYR A 368 -15.39 -9.46 24.70
C TYR A 368 -14.89 -8.33 25.63
N TYR A 369 -15.81 -7.77 26.43
CA TYR A 369 -15.54 -6.80 27.49
C TYR A 369 -16.02 -7.39 28.81
N ALA A 370 -15.45 -6.99 29.95
CA ALA A 370 -15.73 -7.62 31.25
C ALA A 370 -17.11 -7.26 31.85
N ASP A 371 -18.12 -6.98 31.02
CA ASP A 371 -19.48 -6.58 31.41
C ASP A 371 -20.39 -7.79 31.69
N TYR A 372 -19.84 -8.82 32.35
CA TYR A 372 -20.57 -10.05 32.70
C TYR A 372 -20.53 -10.35 34.19
N VAL A 373 -19.64 -9.69 34.95
CA VAL A 373 -19.44 -9.98 36.37
C VAL A 373 -20.67 -9.58 37.17
N PHE A 374 -21.17 -8.35 36.97
CA PHE A 374 -22.37 -7.86 37.65
C PHE A 374 -23.63 -8.57 37.18
N ASP A 375 -23.78 -8.78 35.87
CA ASP A 375 -24.93 -9.49 35.31
C ASP A 375 -25.07 -10.86 35.95
N THR A 376 -24.01 -11.68 35.90
CA THR A 376 -24.01 -13.02 36.50
C THR A 376 -24.33 -12.99 37.99
N TYR A 377 -23.80 -11.99 38.72
CA TYR A 377 -24.01 -11.90 40.17
C TYR A 377 -25.45 -11.50 40.56
N PHE A 378 -26.07 -10.58 39.83
CA PHE A 378 -27.41 -10.08 40.16
C PHE A 378 -28.53 -10.90 39.53
N SER A 379 -28.34 -11.46 38.34
CA SER A 379 -29.33 -12.32 37.68
C SER A 379 -29.28 -13.76 38.17
N ASN A 380 -28.12 -14.23 38.66
CA ASN A 380 -27.79 -15.65 38.85
C ASN A 380 -27.86 -16.48 37.55
N GLU A 381 -27.80 -15.83 36.39
CA GLU A 381 -27.76 -16.46 35.08
C GLU A 381 -26.34 -16.45 34.54
N VAL A 382 -26.04 -17.38 33.65
CA VAL A 382 -24.73 -17.44 32.98
C VAL A 382 -24.71 -16.36 31.89
N SER A 383 -23.65 -15.56 31.81
CA SER A 383 -23.51 -14.57 30.75
C SER A 383 -23.04 -15.20 29.43
N ASP A 384 -23.67 -14.79 28.33
CA ASP A 384 -23.28 -15.19 26.96
C ASP A 384 -21.90 -14.65 26.54
N LEU A 385 -21.40 -13.61 27.22
CA LEU A 385 -20.07 -13.06 26.96
C LEU A 385 -18.95 -13.96 27.49
N LYS A 386 -19.24 -14.71 28.56
CA LYS A 386 -18.27 -15.60 29.22
C LYS A 386 -18.99 -16.70 29.99
N GLU A 387 -19.34 -17.78 29.27
CA GLU A 387 -20.16 -18.86 29.80
C GLU A 387 -19.51 -19.62 30.98
N ASP A 388 -18.18 -19.62 31.06
CA ASP A 388 -17.41 -20.31 32.11
C ASP A 388 -17.18 -19.44 33.36
N TYR A 389 -17.57 -18.16 33.33
CA TYR A 389 -17.40 -17.26 34.46
C TYR A 389 -18.33 -17.60 35.62
N ARG A 390 -17.78 -17.71 36.83
CA ARG A 390 -18.56 -17.87 38.07
C ARG A 390 -17.94 -17.00 39.15
N PHE A 391 -18.76 -16.17 39.80
CA PHE A 391 -18.36 -15.38 40.96
C PHE A 391 -17.94 -16.32 42.10
N LYS A 392 -16.74 -16.12 42.64
CA LYS A 392 -16.14 -16.97 43.69
C LYS A 392 -16.17 -16.23 45.02
N ASP A 393 -16.49 -16.94 46.10
CA ASP A 393 -16.39 -16.37 47.44
C ASP A 393 -14.92 -16.17 47.87
N LEU A 394 -14.71 -15.29 48.84
CA LEU A 394 -13.36 -14.95 49.35
C LEU A 394 -12.58 -16.15 49.91
N THR A 395 -13.26 -17.20 50.40
CA THR A 395 -12.59 -18.41 50.93
C THR A 395 -12.02 -19.24 49.80
N THR A 396 -12.80 -19.40 48.72
CA THR A 396 -12.37 -20.05 47.48
C THR A 396 -11.23 -19.28 46.83
N VAL A 397 -11.34 -17.95 46.76
CA VAL A 397 -10.28 -17.07 46.23
C VAL A 397 -8.99 -17.18 47.04
N GLU A 398 -9.07 -17.10 48.38
CA GLU A 398 -7.90 -17.22 49.26
C GLU A 398 -7.20 -18.58 49.07
N SER A 399 -7.97 -19.67 48.98
CA SER A 399 -7.44 -21.01 48.76
C SER A 399 -6.72 -21.13 47.41
N PHE A 400 -7.26 -20.50 46.37
CA PHE A 400 -6.63 -20.43 45.06
C PHE A 400 -5.31 -19.64 45.10
N ILE A 401 -5.29 -18.48 45.74
CA ILE A 401 -4.08 -17.64 45.86
C ILE A 401 -2.99 -18.37 46.65
N LYS A 402 -3.34 -19.05 47.75
CA LYS A 402 -2.39 -19.84 48.54
C LYS A 402 -1.74 -20.96 47.74
N THR A 403 -2.47 -21.54 46.78
CA THR A 403 -2.02 -22.67 45.97
C THR A 403 -1.25 -22.21 44.73
N ASN A 404 -1.73 -21.17 44.05
CA ASN A 404 -1.25 -20.77 42.72
C ASN A 404 -0.44 -19.47 42.72
N HIS A 405 -0.45 -18.70 43.81
CA HIS A 405 0.27 -17.43 43.97
C HIS A 405 -0.13 -16.32 42.97
N HIS A 406 -1.30 -16.42 42.34
CA HIS A 406 -1.92 -15.37 41.55
C HIS A 406 -3.44 -15.39 41.72
N LEU A 407 -4.11 -14.34 41.25
CA LEU A 407 -5.58 -14.26 41.31
C LEU A 407 -6.24 -15.18 40.27
N PRO A 408 -7.41 -15.77 40.57
CA PRO A 408 -8.20 -16.49 39.58
C PRO A 408 -8.58 -15.58 38.41
N GLY A 409 -8.44 -16.06 37.17
CA GLY A 409 -8.77 -15.31 35.96
C GLY A 409 -7.67 -14.34 35.47
N ILE A 410 -6.57 -14.17 36.23
CA ILE A 410 -5.38 -13.46 35.77
C ILE A 410 -4.39 -14.46 35.18
N THR A 411 -3.85 -14.13 34.00
CA THR A 411 -2.81 -14.93 33.34
C THR A 411 -1.56 -15.02 34.21
N PRO A 412 -1.12 -16.23 34.63
CA PRO A 412 0.07 -16.36 35.44
C PRO A 412 1.32 -16.05 34.60
N ILE A 413 2.36 -15.55 35.28
CA ILE A 413 3.65 -15.24 34.63
C ILE A 413 4.26 -16.45 33.90
N THR A 414 4.00 -17.66 34.39
CA THR A 414 4.47 -18.92 33.79
C THR A 414 3.79 -19.27 32.46
N ALA A 415 2.66 -18.62 32.14
CA ALA A 415 1.95 -18.79 30.87
C ALA A 415 2.28 -17.69 29.86
N LEU A 416 3.08 -16.68 30.24
CA LEU A 416 3.52 -15.63 29.34
C LEU A 416 4.75 -16.08 28.55
N GLU A 417 4.80 -15.70 27.28
CA GLU A 417 5.97 -15.94 26.44
C GLU A 417 7.13 -15.04 26.91
N GLN A 418 8.30 -15.64 27.13
CA GLN A 418 9.50 -14.92 27.51
C GLN A 418 10.19 -14.40 26.24
N SER A 419 10.42 -13.09 26.18
CA SER A 419 11.17 -12.45 25.10
C SER A 419 12.66 -12.80 25.20
N THR A 420 13.38 -12.71 24.09
CA THR A 420 14.79 -13.09 23.94
C THR A 420 15.76 -12.29 24.82
N GLU A 421 15.31 -11.21 25.44
CA GLU A 421 16.07 -10.41 26.40
C GLU A 421 15.18 -10.04 27.62
N GLU A 422 15.26 -10.85 28.69
CA GLU A 422 14.82 -10.58 30.07
C GLU A 422 13.35 -10.13 30.33
N GLY A 423 12.48 -10.06 29.32
CA GLY A 423 11.09 -9.59 29.45
C GLY A 423 10.02 -10.66 29.17
N TYR A 424 8.77 -10.33 29.48
CA TYR A 424 7.59 -11.14 29.13
C TYR A 424 6.73 -10.40 28.10
N LEU A 425 6.22 -11.12 27.11
CA LEU A 425 5.26 -10.60 26.15
C LEU A 425 3.87 -10.57 26.80
N ILE A 426 3.28 -9.39 26.84
CA ILE A 426 1.98 -9.15 27.48
C ILE A 426 1.03 -8.60 26.42
N ASN A 427 -0.12 -9.26 26.27
CA ASN A 427 -1.24 -8.67 25.54
C ASN A 427 -1.92 -7.63 26.43
N VAL A 428 -1.68 -6.35 26.15
CA VAL A 428 -2.22 -5.22 26.94
C VAL A 428 -3.75 -5.18 26.90
N SER A 429 -4.35 -5.59 25.78
CA SER A 429 -5.81 -5.58 25.61
C SER A 429 -6.50 -6.72 26.36
N GLU A 430 -5.86 -7.88 26.48
CA GLU A 430 -6.36 -8.98 27.31
C GLU A 430 -6.17 -8.67 28.80
N LEU A 431 -5.00 -8.13 29.16
CA LEU A 431 -4.71 -7.72 30.54
C LEU A 431 -5.73 -6.70 31.05
N SER A 432 -6.15 -5.73 30.22
CA SER A 432 -7.14 -4.73 30.63
C SER A 432 -8.50 -5.35 30.96
N ILE A 433 -8.93 -6.37 30.20
CA ILE A 433 -10.17 -7.13 30.46
C ILE A 433 -10.05 -7.89 31.78
N GLN A 434 -8.95 -8.63 31.96
CA GLN A 434 -8.70 -9.42 33.18
C GLN A 434 -8.66 -8.53 34.43
N LEU A 435 -8.04 -7.35 34.33
CA LEU A 435 -8.03 -6.37 35.42
C LEU A 435 -9.43 -5.83 35.71
N LEU A 436 -10.22 -5.51 34.68
CA LEU A 436 -11.59 -5.03 34.88
C LEU A 436 -12.47 -6.09 35.56
N GLU A 437 -12.38 -7.35 35.13
CA GLU A 437 -13.08 -8.48 35.79
C GLU A 437 -12.77 -8.51 37.30
N LYS A 438 -11.49 -8.38 37.68
CA LYS A 438 -11.09 -8.39 39.10
C LYS A 438 -11.53 -7.14 39.86
N VAL A 439 -11.56 -5.99 39.20
CA VAL A 439 -12.06 -4.75 39.81
C VAL A 439 -13.55 -4.89 40.12
N GLU A 440 -14.34 -5.45 39.21
CA GLU A 440 -15.77 -5.68 39.43
C GLU A 440 -16.04 -6.69 40.54
N GLU A 441 -15.30 -7.81 40.58
CA GLU A 441 -15.36 -8.77 41.68
C GLU A 441 -15.02 -8.13 43.03
N LEU A 442 -13.99 -7.28 43.07
CA LEU A 442 -13.59 -6.56 44.28
C LEU A 442 -14.72 -5.62 44.77
N TYR A 443 -15.40 -4.93 43.85
CA TYR A 443 -16.56 -4.11 44.21
C TYR A 443 -17.70 -4.94 44.78
N LEU A 444 -17.99 -6.11 44.21
CA LEU A 444 -19.02 -7.03 44.75
C LEU A 444 -18.67 -7.48 46.17
N HIS A 445 -17.45 -7.95 46.39
CA HIS A 445 -16.99 -8.33 47.74
C HIS A 445 -17.03 -7.16 48.72
N THR A 446 -16.70 -5.95 48.28
CA THR A 446 -16.77 -4.75 49.12
C THR A 446 -18.21 -4.42 49.50
N ILE A 447 -19.16 -4.55 48.58
CA ILE A 447 -20.59 -4.36 48.85
C ILE A 447 -21.10 -5.43 49.83
N GLU A 448 -20.72 -6.70 49.65
CA GLU A 448 -21.05 -7.76 50.59
C GLU A 448 -20.49 -7.48 51.99
N GLN A 449 -19.23 -7.05 52.07
CA GLN A 449 -18.58 -6.69 53.33
C GLN A 449 -19.28 -5.52 54.01
N GLN A 450 -19.67 -4.48 53.26
CA GLN A 450 -20.41 -3.34 53.79
C GLN A 450 -21.78 -3.76 54.37
N LYS A 451 -22.51 -4.65 53.68
CA LYS A 451 -23.77 -5.21 54.20
C LYS A 451 -23.58 -5.98 55.51
N ILE A 452 -22.45 -6.68 55.66
CA ILE A 452 -22.13 -7.39 56.91
C ILE A 452 -21.85 -6.39 58.03
N ILE A 453 -21.08 -5.32 57.76
CA ILE A 453 -20.78 -4.26 58.73
C ILE A 453 -22.06 -3.59 59.22
N GLU A 454 -22.99 -3.26 58.31
CA GLU A 454 -24.29 -2.66 58.66
C GLU A 454 -25.11 -3.59 59.56
N LYS A 455 -25.20 -4.88 59.21
CA LYS A 455 -25.91 -5.88 60.05
C LYS A 455 -25.27 -6.03 61.44
N GLN A 456 -23.93 -6.02 61.51
CA GLN A 456 -23.21 -6.06 62.78
C GLN A 456 -23.49 -4.81 63.62
N GLN A 457 -23.51 -3.62 62.99
CA GLN A 457 -23.84 -2.37 63.67
C GLN A 457 -25.27 -2.37 64.20
N GLU A 458 -26.26 -2.79 63.40
CA GLU A 458 -27.65 -2.91 63.86
C GLU A 458 -27.81 -3.91 65.02
N ALA A 459 -27.03 -4.99 65.03
CA ALA A 459 -27.03 -5.95 66.13
C ALA A 459 -26.40 -5.35 67.40
N LEU A 460 -25.32 -4.58 67.26
CA LEU A 460 -24.69 -3.86 68.37
C LEU A 460 -25.63 -2.81 68.96
N ASP A 461 -26.31 -2.02 68.13
CA ASP A 461 -27.27 -1.00 68.58
C ASP A 461 -28.44 -1.64 69.34
N ARG A 462 -28.98 -2.77 68.84
CA ARG A 462 -30.01 -3.55 69.53
C ARG A 462 -29.53 -4.08 70.88
N LEU A 463 -28.31 -4.59 70.96
CA LEU A 463 -27.73 -5.10 72.19
C LEU A 463 -27.50 -3.98 73.21
N GLN A 464 -27.03 -2.81 72.78
CA GLN A 464 -26.87 -1.62 73.62
C GLN A 464 -28.21 -1.12 74.17
N GLN A 465 -29.27 -1.15 73.36
CA GLN A 465 -30.61 -0.80 73.82
C GLN A 465 -31.11 -1.79 74.88
N GLN A 466 -30.98 -3.10 74.62
CA GLN A 466 -31.37 -4.13 75.60
C GLN A 466 -30.60 -4.00 76.91
N PHE A 467 -29.30 -3.71 76.84
CA PHE A 467 -28.47 -3.46 78.02
C PHE A 467 -28.95 -2.23 78.80
N SER A 468 -29.25 -1.13 78.12
CA SER A 468 -29.77 0.10 78.73
C SER A 468 -31.11 -0.12 79.43
N GLU A 469 -32.03 -0.84 78.78
CA GLU A 469 -33.32 -1.21 79.36
C GLU A 469 -33.17 -2.11 80.59
N PHE A 470 -32.22 -3.05 80.56
CA PHE A 470 -31.89 -3.90 81.69
C PHE A 470 -31.32 -3.10 82.87
N GLU A 471 -30.38 -2.19 82.65
CA GLU A 471 -29.84 -1.31 83.69
C GLU A 471 -30.93 -0.46 84.36
N GLN A 472 -31.87 0.08 83.57
CA GLN A 472 -32.99 0.83 84.11
C GLN A 472 -33.87 -0.03 85.01
N ARG A 473 -34.20 -1.27 84.60
CA ARG A 473 -34.98 -2.20 85.43
C ARG A 473 -34.27 -2.56 86.73
N MET A 474 -32.95 -2.71 86.71
CA MET A 474 -32.15 -2.99 87.90
C MET A 474 -32.12 -1.81 88.88
N LYS A 475 -32.07 -0.57 88.39
CA LYS A 475 -32.13 0.64 89.24
C LYS A 475 -33.48 0.86 89.91
N VAL A 476 -34.58 0.37 89.33
CA VAL A 476 -35.93 0.49 89.90
C VAL A 476 -36.21 -0.56 90.98
N GLN A 477 -35.40 -1.63 91.06
CA GLN A 477 -35.54 -2.70 92.05
C GLN A 477 -34.65 -2.56 93.30
N GLN A 478 -33.74 -1.57 93.32
CA GLN A 478 -33.00 -1.13 94.51
C GLN A 478 -33.71 0.05 95.15
#